data_AF-A0A946ABW9-F1
#
_entry.id   AF-A0A946ABW9-F1
#
_cell.length_a   1.000
_cell.length_b   1.000
_cell.length_c   1.000
_cell.angle_alpha   90.00
_cell.angle_beta   90.00
_cell.angle_gamma   90.00
#
_symmetry.space_group_name_H-M   'P 1'
#
loop_
_entity.id
_entity.type
_entity.pdbx_description
1 polymer ?
#
loop_
_entity_poly.entity_id
_entity_poly.type
_entity_poly.pdbx_seq_one_letter_code
_entity_poly.pdbx_strand_id
1 'polypeptide(L)' 'MTADQITICVIVVVLSVLFVWGRWRYDLVAFGGLMAAAATGLIPTGDVFQGFGHPAVVTVLAVLVISKALSNAG' A
#
# COMPACT_ATOMS: atom_id res chain seq x y z
N MET A 1 7.76 -24.04 0.79
CA MET A 1 7.36 -22.66 1.11
C MET A 1 7.01 -22.62 2.57
N THR A 2 7.54 -21.67 3.35
CA THR A 2 7.16 -21.52 4.76
C THR A 2 5.72 -21.01 4.87
N ALA A 3 5.02 -21.33 5.96
CA ALA A 3 3.63 -20.91 6.17
C ALA A 3 3.46 -19.38 6.03
N ASP A 4 4.46 -18.63 6.48
CA ASP A 4 4.48 -17.16 6.37
C ASP A 4 4.56 -16.70 4.90
N GLN A 5 5.42 -17.34 4.09
CA GLN A 5 5.53 -17.02 2.67
C GLN A 5 4.22 -17.26 1.91
N ILE A 6 3.53 -18.36 2.22
CA ILE A 6 2.23 -18.67 1.61
C ILE A 6 1.22 -17.60 1.99
N THR A 7 1.21 -17.18 3.26
CA THR A 7 0.27 -16.18 3.76
C THR A 7 0.47 -14.81 3.11
N ILE A 8 1.72 -14.32 3.01
CA ILE A 8 2.04 -13.08 2.27
C ILE A 8 1.62 -13.19 0.80
N CYS A 9 1.92 -14.32 0.15
CA CYS A 9 1.59 -14.51 -1.26
C CYS A 9 0.08 -14.45 -1.51
N VAL A 10 -0.71 -15.09 -0.62
CA VAL A 10 -2.18 -15.02 -0.67
C VAL A 10 -2.68 -13.59 -0.48
N ILE A 11 -2.15 -12.84 0.49
CA ILE A 11 -2.55 -11.43 0.71
C ILE A 11 -2.27 -10.58 -0.54
N VAL A 12 -1.08 -10.72 -1.15
CA VAL A 12 -0.72 -9.99 -2.36
C VAL A 12 -1.64 -10.33 -3.52
N VAL A 13 -1.90 -11.62 -3.76
CA VAL A 13 -2.80 -12.06 -4.85
C VAL A 13 -4.21 -11.51 -4.65
N VAL A 14 -4.74 -11.58 -3.43
CA VAL A 14 -6.08 -11.04 -3.10
C VAL A 14 -6.11 -9.52 -3.34
N LEU A 15 -5.10 -8.78 -2.91
CA LEU A 15 -5.03 -7.34 -3.14
C LEU A 15 -4.91 -6.98 -4.61
N SER A 16 -4.09 -7.71 -5.37
CA SER A 16 -3.98 -7.52 -6.82
C SER A 16 -5.32 -7.75 -7.53
N VAL A 17 -6.06 -8.79 -7.17
CA VAL A 17 -7.40 -9.04 -7.73
C VAL A 17 -8.37 -7.92 -7.35
N LEU A 18 -8.38 -7.47 -6.09
CA LEU A 18 -9.24 -6.36 -5.65
C LEU A 18 -8.91 -5.04 -6.36
N PHE A 19 -7.62 -4.75 -6.58
CA PHE A 19 -7.18 -3.57 -7.31
C PHE A 19 -7.61 -3.59 -8.77
N VAL A 20 -7.57 -4.76 -9.43
CA VAL A 20 -7.99 -4.91 -10.83
C VAL A 20 -9.52 -4.85 -10.96
N TRP A 21 -10.28 -5.37 -9.99
CA TRP A 21 -11.75 -5.36 -10.04
C TRP A 21 -12.29 -3.92 -10.04
N GLY A 22 -11.62 -2.97 -9.39
CA GLY A 22 -11.95 -1.54 -9.45
C GLY A 22 -13.33 -1.16 -8.89
N ARG A 23 -14.06 -2.11 -8.30
CA ARG A 23 -15.42 -1.89 -7.76
C ARG A 23 -15.40 -1.22 -6.39
N TRP A 24 -14.30 -1.39 -5.64
CA TRP A 24 -14.09 -0.76 -4.34
C TRP A 24 -13.13 0.41 -4.49
N ARG A 25 -13.29 1.45 -3.67
CA ARG A 25 -12.34 2.57 -3.61
C ARG A 25 -10.94 2.02 -3.31
N TYR A 26 -9.96 2.39 -4.15
CA TYR A 26 -8.58 1.94 -4.06
C TYR A 26 -7.97 2.13 -2.66
N ASP A 27 -8.27 3.25 -2.01
CA ASP A 27 -7.82 3.52 -0.63
C ASP A 27 -8.35 2.50 0.38
N LEU A 28 -9.62 2.09 0.23
CA LEU A 28 -10.25 1.13 1.13
C LEU A 28 -9.63 -0.25 0.98
N VAL A 29 -9.31 -0.64 -0.26
CA VAL A 29 -8.59 -1.89 -0.57
C VAL A 29 -7.19 -1.87 0.02
N ALA A 30 -6.44 -0.78 -0.19
CA ALA A 30 -5.09 -0.63 0.33
C ALA A 30 -5.05 -0.67 1.86
N PHE A 31 -5.95 0.06 2.52
CA PHE A 31 -6.04 0.10 3.97
C PHE A 31 -6.48 -1.25 4.55
N GLY A 32 -7.44 -1.93 3.90
CA GLY A 32 -7.85 -3.28 4.27
C GLY A 32 -6.72 -4.30 4.16
N GLY A 33 -5.90 -4.19 3.10
CA GLY A 33 -4.71 -5.02 2.92
C GLY A 33 -3.66 -4.81 4.01
N LEU A 34 -3.39 -3.55 4.36
CA LEU A 34 -2.49 -3.20 5.45
C LEU A 34 -2.97 -3.77 6.79
N MET A 35 -4.26 -3.64 7.08
CA MET A 35 -4.89 -4.20 8.29
C MET A 35 -4.85 -5.72 8.30
N ALA A 36 -5.11 -6.38 7.18
CA ALA A 36 -5.01 -7.83 7.07
C ALA A 36 -3.57 -8.32 7.33
N ALA A 37 -2.58 -7.67 6.72
CA ALA A 37 -1.17 -8.00 6.91
C ALA A 37 -0.73 -7.80 8.38
N ALA A 38 -1.15 -6.70 9.01
CA ALA A 38 -0.90 -6.44 10.43
C ALA A 38 -1.60 -7.47 11.35
N ALA A 39 -2.86 -7.82 11.07
CA ALA A 39 -3.63 -8.77 11.87
C ALA A 39 -3.08 -10.20 11.78
N THR A 40 -2.50 -10.58 10.64
CA THR A 40 -1.87 -11.89 10.47
C THR A 40 -0.54 -12.04 11.23
N GLY A 41 0.00 -10.96 11.82
CA GLY A 41 1.23 -11.02 12.63
C GLY A 41 2.51 -11.29 11.85
N LEU A 42 2.46 -11.28 10.50
CA LEU A 42 3.62 -11.50 9.64
C LEU A 42 4.64 -10.35 9.70
N ILE A 43 4.21 -9.17 10.14
CA ILE A 43 5.03 -7.98 10.25
C ILE A 43 4.90 -7.46 11.68
N PRO A 44 6.01 -7.15 12.39
CA PRO A 44 5.96 -6.48 13.68
C PRO A 44 5.11 -5.21 13.59
N THR A 45 4.20 -4.98 14.54
CA THR A 45 3.27 -3.84 14.51
C THR A 45 3.97 -2.48 14.38
N GLY A 46 5.22 -2.36 14.85
CA GLY A 46 6.05 -1.17 14.66
C GLY A 46 6.52 -0.93 13.23
N ASP A 47 6.61 -1.98 12.41
CA ASP A 47 7.15 -1.91 11.05
C ASP A 47 6.07 -1.92 9.95
N VAL A 48 4.79 -2.08 10.31
CA VAL A 48 3.66 -2.10 9.37
C VAL A 48 3.62 -0.87 8.46
N PHE A 49 4.02 0.29 8.98
CA PHE A 49 4.03 1.56 8.23
C PHE A 49 5.37 1.88 7.55
N GLN A 50 6.39 1.02 7.63
CA GLN A 50 7.69 1.30 6.99
C GLN A 50 7.57 1.55 5.48
N GLY A 51 6.58 0.95 4.81
CA GLY A 51 6.30 1.18 3.39
C GLY A 51 6.03 2.65 3.05
N PHE A 52 5.46 3.44 3.96
CA PHE A 52 5.20 4.87 3.73
C PHE A 52 6.48 5.72 3.73
N GLY A 53 7.52 5.29 4.44
CA GLY A 53 8.83 5.94 4.46
C GLY A 53 9.74 5.54 3.30
N HIS A 54 9.28 4.65 2.42
CA HIS A 54 10.10 4.16 1.31
C HIS A 54 10.40 5.30 0.33
N PRO A 55 11.66 5.50 -0.10
CA PRO A 55 12.04 6.62 -0.96
C PRO A 55 11.21 6.72 -2.24
N ALA A 56 10.73 5.59 -2.81
CA ALA A 56 9.86 5.62 -3.98
C ALA A 56 8.47 6.23 -3.72
N VAL A 57 7.90 6.06 -2.52
CA VAL A 57 6.61 6.67 -2.16
C VAL A 57 6.77 8.17 -1.94
N VAL A 58 7.85 8.56 -1.25
CA VAL A 58 8.16 9.95 -0.96
C VAL A 58 8.41 10.76 -2.24
N THR A 59 9.10 10.19 -3.23
CA THR A 59 9.35 10.88 -4.51
C THR A 59 8.06 11.12 -5.29
N VAL A 60 7.14 10.16 -5.34
CA VAL A 60 5.83 10.34 -5.98
C VAL A 60 5.05 11.47 -5.31
N LEU A 61 5.01 11.50 -3.98
CA LEU A 61 4.36 12.58 -3.23
C LEU A 61 4.97 13.95 -3.56
N ALA A 62 6.31 14.04 -3.60
CA ALA A 62 7.00 15.28 -3.95
C ALA A 62 6.66 15.76 -5.37
N VAL A 63 6.63 14.84 -6.33
CA VAL A 63 6.25 15.14 -7.73
C VAL A 63 4.80 15.63 -7.82
N LEU A 64 3.86 15.02 -7.08
CA LEU A 64 2.47 15.46 -7.04
C LEU A 64 2.33 16.87 -6.44
N VAL A 65 3.08 17.18 -5.37
CA VAL A 65 3.11 18.52 -4.76
C VAL A 65 3.66 19.56 -5.73
N ILE A 66 4.78 19.26 -6.40
CA ILE A 66 5.40 20.17 -7.39
C ILE A 66 4.42 20.42 -8.56
N SER A 67 3.78 19.37 -9.07
CA SER A 67 2.78 19.48 -10.14
C SER A 67 1.63 20.40 -9.74
N LYS A 68 1.14 20.28 -8.51
CA LYS A 68 0.06 21.14 -8.00
C LYS A 68 0.51 22.58 -7.78
N ALA A 69 1.73 22.79 -7.25
CA ALA A 69 2.29 24.12 -7.03
C ALA A 69 2.47 24.90 -8.34
N LEU A 70 2.99 24.24 -9.38
CA LEU A 70 3.11 24.81 -10.72
C LEU A 70 1.75 25.15 -11.33
N SER A 71 0.76 24.24 -11.20
CA SER A 71 -0.60 24.46 -11.72
C SER A 71 -1.35 25.59 -11.03
N ASN A 72 -0.99 25.95 -9.79
CA ASN A 72 -1.61 27.04 -9.03
C ASN A 72 -0.85 28.38 -9.16
N ALA A 73 0.37 28.37 -9.73
CA ALA A 73 1.22 29.55 -9.87
C ALA A 73 0.96 30.33 -11.17
N GLY A 74 0.05 29.86 -12.02
CA GLY A 74 -0.55 30.57 -13.15
C GLY A 74 -2.03 30.81 -12.92
#